data_AF-A0A3B0UN22-F1
#
_entry.id   AF-A0A3B0UN22-F1
#
_cell.length_a   1.000
_cell.length_b   1.000
_cell.length_c   1.000
_cell.angle_alpha   90.00
_cell.angle_beta   90.00
_cell.angle_gamma   90.00
#
_symmetry.space_group_name_H-M   'P 1'
#
loop_
_entity.id
_entity.type
_entity.pdbx_description
1 polymer ?
#
loop_
_entity_poly.entity_id
_entity_poly.type
_entity_poly.pdbx_seq_one_letter_code
_entity_poly.pdbx_strand_id
1 'polypeptide(L)' 'MSHARIEIFTETSKAEEIAEAIMEAAHVGLEGDGIIAVLPVEQLYRIRTQSKFKPHETEEVSSGKK' A
#
# COMPACT_ATOMS: atom_id res chain seq x y z
N MET A 1 25.05 7.70 3.22
CA MET A 1 23.96 7.07 3.99
C MET A 1 23.04 6.37 3.02
N SER A 2 22.49 5.21 3.37
CA SER A 2 21.49 4.52 2.57
C SER A 2 20.09 4.84 3.09
N HIS A 3 19.20 5.31 2.21
CA HIS A 3 17.78 5.43 2.55
C HIS A 3 17.07 4.11 2.27
N ALA A 4 16.11 3.75 3.14
CA ALA A 4 15.18 2.68 2.83
C ALA A 4 14.10 3.21 1.88
N ARG A 5 13.79 2.46 0.83
CA ARG A 5 12.61 2.71 -0.02
C ARG A 5 11.49 1.80 0.44
N ILE A 6 10.37 2.39 0.84
CA ILE A 6 9.16 1.69 1.24
C ILE A 6 8.09 1.96 0.18
N GLU A 7 7.46 0.91 -0.33
CA GLU A 7 6.32 1.00 -1.24
C GLU A 7 5.09 0.37 -0.59
N ILE A 8 4.02 1.13 -0.52
CA ILE A 8 2.76 0.71 0.10
C ILE A 8 1.65 0.85 -0.94
N PHE A 9 1.00 -0.26 -1.26
CA PHE A 9 -0.20 -0.27 -2.08
C PHE A 9 -1.41 -0.45 -1.16
N THR A 10 -2.30 0.53 -1.17
CA THR A 10 -3.44 0.61 -0.26
C THR A 10 -4.65 1.22 -0.95
N GLU A 11 -5.77 1.21 -0.25
CA GLU A 11 -6.98 1.93 -0.67
C GLU A 11 -6.77 3.44 -0.58
N THR A 12 -7.35 4.19 -1.51
CA THR A 12 -7.31 5.66 -1.53
C THR A 12 -7.77 6.27 -0.20
N SER A 13 -8.78 5.68 0.45
CA SER A 13 -9.31 6.11 1.75
C SER A 13 -8.29 6.04 2.89
N LYS A 14 -7.24 5.23 2.77
CA LYS A 14 -6.20 5.03 3.80
C LYS A 14 -4.88 5.71 3.47
N ALA A 15 -4.74 6.25 2.25
CA ALA A 15 -3.46 6.77 1.78
C ALA A 15 -2.95 7.94 2.62
N GLU A 16 -3.86 8.85 3.01
CA GLU A 16 -3.54 10.03 3.82
C GLU A 16 -3.15 9.64 5.26
N GLU A 17 -3.97 8.84 5.93
CA GLU A 17 -3.71 8.33 7.29
C GLU A 17 -2.35 7.60 7.37
N ILE A 18 -2.04 6.77 6.38
CA ILE A 18 -0.76 6.05 6.31
C ILE A 18 0.40 7.03 6.12
N ALA A 19 0.25 8.03 5.25
CA ALA A 19 1.29 9.03 5.02
C ALA A 19 1.57 9.84 6.29
N GLU A 20 0.53 10.28 7.00
CA GLU A 20 0.64 11.00 8.27
C GLU A 20 1.38 10.17 9.33
N ALA A 21 1.00 8.89 9.50
CA ALA A 21 1.64 8.01 10.46
C ALA A 21 3.14 7.78 10.15
N ILE A 22 3.50 7.69 8.85
CA ILE A 22 4.91 7.57 8.45
C ILE A 22 5.66 8.87 8.72
N MET A 23 5.07 10.04 8.41
CA MET A 23 5.70 11.33 8.70
C MET A 23 5.97 11.49 10.19
N GLU A 24 4.98 11.20 11.04
CA GLU A 24 5.14 11.27 12.51
C GLU A 24 6.26 10.34 13.01
N ALA A 25 6.31 9.11 12.51
CA ALA A 25 7.30 8.14 12.96
C ALA A 25 8.73 8.39 12.43
N ALA A 26 8.87 8.95 11.23
CA ALA A 26 10.15 9.15 10.55
C ALA A 26 10.77 10.54 10.79
N HIS A 27 9.98 11.51 11.27
CA HIS A 27 10.45 12.87 11.48
C HIS A 27 11.43 12.96 12.67
N VAL A 28 12.69 13.30 12.39
CA VAL A 28 13.71 13.59 13.40
C VAL A 28 14.13 15.07 13.41
N GLY A 29 13.62 15.85 12.45
CA GLY A 29 13.84 17.30 12.39
C GLY A 29 15.17 17.70 11.75
N LEU A 30 15.81 16.81 11.01
CA LEU A 30 17.09 17.04 10.36
C LEU A 30 16.94 17.06 8.83
N GLU A 31 17.92 17.68 8.17
CA GLU A 31 18.02 17.55 6.72
C GLU A 31 18.23 16.08 6.34
N GLY A 32 17.35 15.54 5.49
CA GLY A 32 17.44 14.16 5.02
C GLY A 32 16.41 13.19 5.61
N ASP A 33 15.43 13.66 6.40
CA ASP A 33 14.26 12.85 6.85
C ASP A 33 13.55 12.15 5.67
N GLY A 34 13.65 12.74 4.47
CA GLY A 34 13.16 12.16 3.23
C GLY A 34 11.86 12.79 2.77
N ILE A 35 11.16 12.09 1.87
CA ILE A 35 9.89 12.52 1.30
C ILE A 35 8.92 11.35 1.20
N ILE A 36 7.63 11.66 1.20
CA ILE A 36 6.56 10.73 0.88
C ILE A 36 5.87 11.23 -0.40
N ALA A 37 5.64 10.34 -1.34
CA ALA A 37 4.88 10.63 -2.56
C ALA A 37 3.69 9.67 -2.64
N VAL A 38 2.49 10.24 -2.78
CA VAL A 38 1.26 9.47 -2.99
C VAL A 38 0.94 9.49 -4.49
N LEU A 39 0.98 8.33 -5.12
CA LEU A 39 0.72 8.16 -6.56
C LEU A 39 -0.54 7.31 -6.75
N PRO A 40 -1.46 7.69 -7.66
CA PRO A 40 -2.62 6.86 -7.97
C PRO A 40 -2.18 5.59 -8.70
N VAL A 41 -2.76 4.46 -8.30
CA VAL A 41 -2.56 3.17 -8.97
C VAL A 41 -3.87 2.76 -9.61
N GLU A 42 -3.89 2.68 -10.95
CA GLU A 42 -5.12 2.36 -11.68
C GLU A 42 -5.53 0.89 -11.53
N GLN A 43 -4.54 -0.01 -11.43
CA GLN A 43 -4.76 -1.45 -11.45
C GLN A 43 -3.71 -2.17 -10.60
N LEU A 44 -4.18 -3.09 -9.76
CA LEU A 44 -3.34 -3.98 -8.96
C LEU A 44 -3.79 -5.41 -9.23
N TYR A 45 -2.84 -6.34 -9.37
CA TYR A 45 -3.10 -7.74 -9.71
C TYR A 45 -2.40 -8.69 -8.74
N ARG A 46 -3.05 -9.80 -8.40
CA ARG A 46 -2.46 -10.87 -7.58
C ARG A 46 -2.02 -12.01 -8.49
N ILE A 47 -0.70 -12.22 -8.59
CA ILE A 47 -0.10 -13.23 -9.50
C ILE A 47 -0.62 -14.64 -9.20
N ARG A 48 -0.66 -15.03 -7.91
CA ARG A 48 -1.08 -16.38 -7.49
C ARG A 48 -2.45 -16.78 -8.03
N THR A 49 -3.40 -15.83 -8.06
CA THR A 49 -4.79 -16.07 -8.48
C THR A 49 -5.07 -15.55 -9.89
N GLN A 50 -4.08 -14.93 -10.54
CA GLN A 50 -4.20 -14.29 -11.86
C GLN A 50 -5.42 -13.35 -11.96
N SER A 51 -5.74 -12.64 -10.88
CA SER A 51 -6.94 -11.82 -10.77
C SER A 51 -6.63 -10.37 -10.37
N LYS A 52 -7.52 -9.45 -10.77
CA LYS A 52 -7.46 -8.05 -10.33
C LYS A 52 -7.69 -8.00 -8.82
N PHE A 53 -6.81 -7.32 -8.09
CA PHE A 53 -6.95 -7.11 -6.66
C PHE A 53 -8.14 -6.18 -6.42
N LYS A 54 -9.06 -6.62 -5.55
CA LYS A 54 -10.17 -5.82 -5.05
C LYS A 54 -10.05 -5.73 -3.53
N PRO A 55 -9.94 -4.53 -2.95
CA PRO A 55 -10.04 -4.37 -1.51
C PRO A 55 -11.42 -4.84 -1.04
N HIS A 56 -11.47 -5.61 0.05
CA HIS A 56 -12.69 -6.12 0.71
C HIS A 56 -13.51 -7.23 0.01
N GLU A 57 -13.05 -7.84 -1.08
CA GLU A 57 -13.58 -9.14 -1.48
C GLU A 57 -13.03 -10.19 -0.50
N THR A 58 -13.80 -10.50 0.55
CA THR A 58 -13.64 -11.77 1.27
C THR A 58 -13.65 -12.87 0.23
N GLU A 59 -12.60 -13.68 0.18
CA GLU A 59 -12.58 -14.88 -0.63
C GLU A 59 -13.76 -15.75 -0.15
N GLU A 60 -14.92 -15.65 -0.81
CA GLU A 60 -15.90 -16.72 -0.78
C GLU A 60 -15.17 -17.92 -1.34
N VAL A 61 -14.75 -18.80 -0.44
CA VAL A 61 -14.26 -20.12 -0.77
C VAL A 61 -15.42 -20.79 -1.50
N SER A 62 -15.36 -20.78 -2.83
CA SER A 62 -16.19 -21.61 -3.68
C SER A 62 -15.83 -23.07 -3.39
N SER A 63 -16.43 -23.61 -2.32
CA SER A 63 -16.65 -25.04 -2.19
C SER A 63 -17.57 -25.44 -3.34
N GLY A 64 -17.02 -26.00 -4.41
CA GLY A 64 -17.79 -25.98 -5.65
C GLY A 64 -17.38 -26.88 -6.81
N LYS A 65 -16.89 -28.09 -6.54
CA LYS A 65 -17.27 -29.32 -7.26
C LYS A 65 -17.16 -29.34 -8.80
N LYS A 66 -16.10 -29.95 -9.31
CA LYS A 66 -16.16 -31.10 -10.23
C LYS A 66 -14.83 -31.82 -10.32
#